data_AF-A0A7Y0N3Y3-F1
#
_entry.id   AF-A0A7Y0N3Y3-F1
#
_cell.length_a   1.000
_cell.length_b   1.000
_cell.length_c   1.000
_cell.angle_alpha   90.00
_cell.angle_beta   90.00
_cell.angle_gamma   90.00
#
_symmetry.space_group_name_H-M   'P 1'
#
loop_
_entity.id
_entity.type
_entity.pdbx_description
1 polymer ?
#
loop_
_entity_poly.entity_id
_entity_poly.type
_entity_poly.pdbx_seq_one_letter_code
_entity_poly.pdbx_strand_id
1 'polypeptide(L)'
;GYFLYGIQLALSPEIRRFVVSPLLANIILVGAAIFYLFSHLNMWIEGWIGQLPEFLSWLTYILWPLLALTILATFSYFFSTLANFIAAPFNGLLAEKVEETLTGKKINDDGFTAVLKDVPRVLAREWRKLLYTLPKAIGLFLLLLIPAL
;
A
#
# COMPACT_ATOMS: atom_id res chain seq x y z
N GLY A 1 -27.11 17.59 -2.70
CA GLY A 1 -25.75 17.53 -3.25
C GLY A 1 -24.75 17.39 -2.13
N TYR A 2 -24.49 16.16 -1.68
CA TYR A 2 -23.67 15.89 -0.48
C TYR A 2 -22.16 15.85 -0.76
N PHE A 3 -21.75 15.60 -2.01
CA PHE A 3 -20.34 15.61 -2.41
C PHE A 3 -19.69 16.99 -2.30
N LEU A 4 -20.37 18.05 -2.76
CA LEU A 4 -19.88 19.44 -2.66
C LEU A 4 -19.82 19.92 -1.20
N TYR A 5 -20.78 19.51 -0.37
CA TYR A 5 -20.77 19.79 1.06
C TYR A 5 -19.61 19.08 1.77
N GLY A 6 -19.32 17.83 1.40
CA GLY A 6 -18.16 17.07 1.90
C GLY A 6 -16.83 17.74 1.55
N ILE A 7 -16.69 18.29 0.34
CA ILE A 7 -15.48 19.04 -0.06
C ILE A 7 -15.33 20.33 0.77
N GLN A 8 -16.39 21.11 0.96
CA GLN A 8 -16.34 22.32 1.80
C GLN A 8 -15.99 22.00 3.25
N LEU A 9 -16.53 20.91 3.80
CA LEU A 9 -16.22 20.46 5.17
C LEU A 9 -14.78 19.97 5.29
N ALA A 10 -14.28 19.20 4.33
CA ALA A 10 -12.89 18.73 4.29
C ALA A 10 -11.87 19.87 4.20
N LEU A 11 -12.24 21.00 3.59
CA LEU A 11 -11.41 22.20 3.48
C LEU A 11 -11.53 23.16 4.68
N SER A 12 -12.40 22.86 5.65
CA SER A 12 -12.54 23.67 6.85
C SER A 12 -11.25 23.65 7.69
N PRO A 13 -10.88 24.77 8.36
CA PRO A 13 -9.59 24.90 9.05
C PRO A 13 -9.37 23.88 10.18
N GLU A 14 -10.43 23.37 10.80
CA GLU A 14 -10.36 22.33 11.83
C GLU A 14 -10.06 20.94 11.24
N ILE A 15 -10.63 20.61 10.07
CA ILE A 15 -10.56 19.27 9.47
C ILE A 15 -9.40 19.14 8.48
N ARG A 16 -8.93 20.26 7.88
CA ARG A 16 -7.87 20.26 6.85
C ARG A 16 -6.59 19.56 7.31
N ARG A 17 -6.21 19.66 8.59
CA ARG A 17 -5.01 19.00 9.12
C ARG A 17 -5.10 17.48 9.01
N PHE A 18 -6.28 16.92 9.30
CA PHE A 18 -6.54 15.48 9.22
C PHE A 18 -6.64 14.95 7.78
N VAL A 19 -6.98 15.80 6.82
CA VAL A 19 -6.96 15.46 5.37
C VAL A 19 -5.54 15.54 4.81
N VAL A 20 -4.76 16.54 5.21
CA VAL A 20 -3.40 16.78 4.69
C VAL A 20 -2.39 15.76 5.22
N SER A 21 -2.53 15.31 6.47
CA SER A 21 -1.62 14.30 7.06
C SER A 21 -1.49 13.00 6.25
N PRO A 22 -2.56 12.28 5.88
CA PRO A 22 -2.46 11.07 5.07
C PRO A 22 -1.95 11.35 3.65
N LEU A 23 -2.29 12.49 3.06
CA LEU A 23 -1.77 12.89 1.75
C LEU A 23 -0.26 13.11 1.79
N LEU A 24 0.26 13.83 2.79
CA LEU A 24 1.69 14.05 2.96
C LEU A 24 2.44 12.73 3.22
N ALA A 25 1.90 11.87 4.09
CA ALA A 25 2.48 10.56 4.34
C ALA A 25 2.54 9.73 3.05
N ASN A 26 1.49 9.76 2.23
CA ASN A 26 1.43 9.06 0.95
C ASN A 26 2.46 9.63 -0.05
N ILE A 27 2.53 10.96 -0.21
CA ILE A 27 3.52 11.61 -1.09
C ILE A 27 4.95 11.27 -0.69
N ILE A 28 5.27 11.32 0.60
CA ILE A 28 6.60 10.97 1.10
C ILE A 28 6.90 9.49 0.84
N LEU A 29 5.95 8.61 1.14
CA LEU A 29 6.12 7.17 0.98
C LEU A 29 6.27 6.76 -0.49
N VAL A 30 5.35 7.18 -1.35
CA VAL A 30 5.39 6.87 -2.79
C VAL A 30 6.56 7.57 -3.46
N GLY A 31 6.87 8.82 -3.10
CA GLY A 31 8.02 9.54 -3.62
C GLY A 31 9.34 8.87 -3.28
N ALA A 32 9.54 8.49 -2.01
CA ALA A 32 10.73 7.75 -1.58
C ALA A 32 10.81 6.37 -2.25
N ALA A 33 9.69 5.68 -2.40
CA ALA A 33 9.61 4.39 -3.06
C ALA A 33 10.02 4.46 -4.53
N ILE A 34 9.47 5.43 -5.28
CA ILE A 34 9.81 5.66 -6.68
C ILE A 34 11.30 6.02 -6.80
N PHE A 35 11.81 6.91 -5.95
CA PHE A 35 13.22 7.26 -5.94
C PHE A 35 14.13 6.05 -5.69
N TYR A 36 13.78 5.21 -4.71
CA TYR A 36 14.50 3.98 -4.41
C TYR A 36 14.43 2.98 -5.56
N LEU A 37 13.26 2.82 -6.18
CA LEU A 37 13.06 1.93 -7.32
C LEU A 37 13.93 2.33 -8.50
N PHE A 38 13.83 3.58 -8.96
CA PHE A 38 14.58 4.03 -10.14
C PHE A 38 16.09 4.03 -9.92
N SER A 39 16.56 4.28 -8.70
CA SER A 39 17.99 4.22 -8.37
C SER A 39 18.57 2.80 -8.39
N HIS A 40 17.76 1.76 -8.14
CA HIS A 40 18.21 0.37 -8.08
C HIS A 40 17.72 -0.49 -9.25
N LEU A 41 16.76 -0.01 -10.05
CA LEU A 41 16.10 -0.78 -11.11
C LEU A 41 17.10 -1.39 -12.08
N ASN A 42 18.02 -0.58 -12.60
CA ASN A 42 18.99 -1.06 -13.58
C ASN A 42 19.92 -2.12 -12.98
N MET A 43 20.40 -1.90 -11.75
CA MET A 43 21.26 -2.85 -11.03
C MET A 43 20.57 -4.19 -10.79
N TRP A 44 19.28 -4.18 -10.42
CA TRP A 44 18.53 -5.42 -10.21
C TRP A 44 18.31 -6.18 -11.52
N ILE A 45 17.92 -5.48 -12.58
CA ILE A 45 17.68 -6.10 -13.90
C ILE A 45 18.99 -6.66 -14.47
N GLU A 46 20.07 -5.87 -14.48
CA GLU A 46 21.39 -6.31 -14.95
C GLU A 46 21.96 -7.43 -14.08
N GLY A 47 21.72 -7.42 -12.76
CA GLY A 47 22.14 -8.50 -11.87
C GLY A 47 21.46 -9.84 -12.16
N TRP A 48 20.21 -9.84 -12.63
CA TRP A 48 19.50 -11.05 -13.06
C TRP A 48 19.90 -11.49 -14.46
N ILE A 49 20.01 -10.54 -15.40
CA ILE A 49 20.38 -10.81 -16.79
C ILE A 49 21.85 -11.21 -16.90
N GLY A 50 22.73 -10.66 -16.08
CA GLY A 50 24.18 -10.92 -16.10
C GLY A 50 24.56 -12.36 -15.75
N GLN A 51 23.62 -13.18 -15.28
CA GLN A 51 23.80 -14.62 -15.07
C GLN A 51 23.55 -15.44 -16.35
N LEU A 52 23.08 -14.81 -17.42
CA LEU A 52 22.81 -15.50 -18.68
C LEU A 52 24.10 -15.80 -19.44
N PRO A 53 24.25 -17.03 -19.96
CA PRO A 53 25.32 -17.36 -20.90
C PRO A 53 25.32 -16.47 -22.14
N GLU A 54 26.48 -16.27 -22.76
CA GLU A 54 26.67 -15.37 -23.91
C GLU A 54 25.75 -15.72 -25.11
N PHE A 55 25.48 -17.01 -25.33
CA PHE A 55 24.57 -17.46 -26.40
C PHE A 55 23.11 -17.04 -26.20
N LEU A 56 22.70 -16.66 -24.98
CA LEU A 56 21.38 -16.12 -24.65
C LEU A 56 21.34 -14.59 -24.58
N SER A 57 22.43 -13.90 -24.95
CA SER A 57 22.51 -12.43 -24.92
C SER A 57 21.42 -11.73 -25.74
N TRP A 58 20.93 -12.36 -26.81
CA TRP A 58 19.81 -11.84 -27.61
C TRP A 58 18.50 -11.71 -26.81
N LEU A 59 18.32 -12.53 -25.78
CA LEU A 59 17.12 -12.55 -24.94
C LEU A 59 17.07 -11.31 -24.02
N THR A 60 18.21 -10.71 -23.71
CA THR A 60 18.32 -9.47 -22.91
C THR A 60 17.45 -8.35 -23.45
N TYR A 61 17.40 -8.19 -24.78
CA TYR A 61 16.59 -7.14 -25.42
C TYR A 61 15.09 -7.28 -25.09
N ILE A 62 14.59 -8.50 -24.92
CA ILE A 62 13.20 -8.80 -24.58
C ILE A 62 13.00 -8.80 -23.06
N LEU A 63 13.93 -9.41 -22.31
CA LEU A 63 13.81 -9.54 -20.86
C LEU A 63 13.91 -8.20 -20.15
N TRP A 64 14.74 -7.27 -20.63
CA TRP A 64 14.91 -5.98 -19.99
C TRP A 64 13.58 -5.21 -19.86
N PRO A 65 12.81 -4.94 -20.95
CA PRO A 65 11.54 -4.23 -20.83
C PRO A 65 10.47 -5.06 -20.09
N LEU A 66 10.48 -6.39 -20.24
CA LEU A 66 9.55 -7.27 -19.53
C LEU A 66 9.77 -7.22 -18.02
N LEU A 67 11.01 -7.33 -17.56
CA LEU A 67 11.38 -7.25 -16.15
C LEU A 67 11.13 -5.85 -15.61
N ALA A 68 11.50 -4.80 -16.33
CA ALA A 68 11.21 -3.43 -15.94
C ALA A 68 9.71 -3.21 -15.72
N LEU A 69 8.87 -3.65 -16.67
CA LEU A 69 7.41 -3.52 -16.57
C LEU A 69 6.85 -4.35 -15.40
N THR A 70 7.32 -5.58 -15.23
CA THR A 70 6.88 -6.47 -14.15
C THR A 70 7.24 -5.91 -12.77
N ILE A 71 8.47 -5.40 -12.63
CA ILE A 71 8.94 -4.75 -11.41
C ILE A 71 8.09 -3.50 -11.15
N LEU A 72 7.92 -2.62 -12.14
CA LEU A 72 7.10 -1.40 -11.98
C LEU A 72 5.66 -1.72 -11.58
N ALA A 73 5.03 -2.72 -12.21
CA ALA A 73 3.66 -3.13 -11.89
C ALA A 73 3.55 -3.71 -10.49
N THR A 74 4.44 -4.63 -10.12
CA THR A 74 4.46 -5.26 -8.79
C THR A 74 4.72 -4.23 -7.70
N PHE A 75 5.69 -3.36 -7.92
CA PHE A 75 6.07 -2.31 -6.97
C PHE A 75 4.94 -1.28 -6.82
N SER A 76 4.29 -0.88 -7.90
CA SER A 76 3.11 0.00 -7.86
C SER A 76 1.98 -0.59 -7.02
N TYR A 77 1.62 -1.86 -7.24
CA TYR A 77 0.59 -2.54 -6.44
C TYR A 77 0.97 -2.68 -4.97
N PHE A 78 2.23 -3.06 -4.69
CA PHE A 78 2.74 -3.21 -3.33
C PHE A 78 2.70 -1.88 -2.56
N PHE A 79 3.22 -0.79 -3.16
CA PHE A 79 3.23 0.52 -2.53
C PHE A 79 1.85 1.15 -2.43
N SER A 80 0.96 0.93 -3.40
CA SER A 80 -0.45 1.35 -3.29
C SER A 80 -1.14 0.69 -2.10
N THR A 81 -0.92 -0.62 -1.93
CA THR A 81 -1.44 -1.36 -0.78
C THR A 81 -0.87 -0.83 0.53
N LEU A 82 0.45 -0.60 0.59
CA LEU A 82 1.13 -0.06 1.77
C LEU A 82 0.68 1.37 2.10
N ALA A 83 0.48 2.22 1.09
CA ALA A 83 -0.01 3.58 1.24
C ALA A 83 -1.43 3.59 1.81
N ASN A 84 -2.33 2.77 1.27
CA ASN A 84 -3.69 2.60 1.80
C ASN A 84 -3.67 2.06 3.23
N PHE A 85 -2.76 1.13 3.49
CA PHE A 85 -2.57 0.56 4.82
C PHE A 85 -2.15 1.62 5.84
N ILE A 86 -1.22 2.50 5.49
CA ILE A 86 -0.76 3.62 6.33
C ILE A 86 -1.82 4.72 6.44
N ALA A 87 -2.62 4.95 5.40
CA ALA A 87 -3.70 5.94 5.40
C ALA A 87 -4.92 5.50 6.23
N ALA A 88 -5.15 4.20 6.40
CA ALA A 88 -6.28 3.64 7.14
C ALA A 88 -6.51 4.26 8.54
N PRO A 89 -5.50 4.39 9.43
CA PRO A 89 -5.68 5.05 10.72
C PRO A 89 -6.08 6.52 10.62
N PHE A 90 -5.54 7.26 9.65
CA PHE A 90 -5.89 8.67 9.44
C PHE A 90 -7.32 8.83 8.93
N ASN A 91 -7.77 7.93 8.06
CA ASN A 91 -9.13 7.93 7.55
C ASN A 91 -10.16 7.66 8.67
N GLY A 92 -9.83 6.79 9.64
CA GLY A 92 -10.68 6.57 10.82
C GLY A 92 -10.80 7.81 11.71
N LEU A 93 -9.67 8.46 12.01
CA LEU A 93 -9.64 9.70 12.79
C LEU A 93 -10.37 10.85 12.10
N LEU A 94 -10.25 10.95 10.77
CA LEU A 94 -10.97 11.92 9.98
C LEU A 94 -12.49 11.72 10.09
N ALA A 95 -12.95 10.46 10.04
CA ALA A 95 -14.37 10.13 10.18
C ALA A 95 -14.92 10.50 11.56
N GLU A 96 -14.18 10.22 12.65
CA GLU A 96 -14.55 10.63 14.02
C GLU A 96 -14.68 12.16 14.14
N LYS A 97 -13.71 12.92 13.60
CA LYS A 97 -13.77 14.38 13.66
C LYS A 97 -14.89 14.98 12.81
N VAL A 98 -15.18 14.38 11.65
CA VAL A 98 -16.34 14.77 10.84
C VAL A 98 -17.65 14.51 11.59
N GLU A 99 -17.77 13.38 12.29
CA GLU A 99 -18.96 13.06 13.10
C GLU A 99 -19.12 14.04 14.28
N GLU A 100 -18.04 14.39 14.98
CA GLU A 100 -18.04 15.42 16.03
C GLU A 100 -18.53 16.78 15.50
N THR A 101 -18.02 17.22 14.34
CA THR A 101 -18.43 18.51 13.73
C THR A 101 -19.90 18.51 13.32
N LEU A 102 -20.45 17.36 12.87
CA LEU A 102 -21.84 17.26 12.43
C LEU A 102 -22.84 17.07 13.59
N THR A 103 -22.44 16.38 14.66
CA THR A 103 -23.32 16.06 15.79
C THR A 103 -23.15 17.00 16.99
N GLY A 104 -22.06 17.78 17.04
CA GLY A 104 -21.74 18.68 18.14
C GLY A 104 -21.42 17.98 19.47
N LYS A 105 -21.31 16.64 19.47
CA LYS A 105 -20.92 15.84 20.64
C LYS A 105 -19.43 15.53 20.54
N LYS A 106 -18.65 15.89 21.55
CA LYS A 106 -17.26 15.42 21.67
C LYS A 106 -17.27 13.91 21.88
N ILE A 107 -16.74 13.18 20.92
CA ILE A 107 -16.33 11.79 21.11
C ILE A 107 -15.03 11.87 21.93
N ASN A 108 -14.86 11.01 22.93
CA ASN A 108 -13.78 11.13 23.91
C ASN A 108 -12.40 11.29 23.23
N ASP A 109 -11.60 12.17 23.83
CA ASP A 109 -10.36 12.77 23.31
C ASP A 109 -9.16 11.80 23.27
N ASP A 110 -9.37 10.55 22.88
CA ASP A 110 -8.32 9.55 22.68
C ASP A 110 -7.59 9.73 21.32
N GLY A 111 -7.83 10.88 20.69
CA GLY A 111 -7.38 11.29 19.37
C GLY A 111 -5.92 10.97 19.10
N PHE A 112 -5.70 10.28 17.98
CA PHE A 112 -4.40 9.84 17.48
C PHE A 112 -3.71 8.71 18.24
N THR A 113 -3.62 8.77 19.57
CA THR A 113 -2.82 7.79 20.34
C THR A 113 -3.52 6.44 20.54
N ALA A 114 -4.84 6.41 20.70
CA ALA A 114 -5.58 5.15 20.81
C ALA A 114 -5.64 4.41 19.47
N VAL A 115 -5.93 5.13 18.38
CA VAL A 115 -5.93 4.54 17.03
C VAL A 115 -4.54 4.02 16.65
N LEU A 116 -3.47 4.78 16.93
CA LEU A 116 -2.10 4.32 16.67
C LEU A 116 -1.71 3.11 17.55
N LYS A 117 -2.23 3.00 18.77
CA LYS A 117 -2.06 1.82 19.63
C LYS A 117 -2.82 0.59 19.12
N ASP A 118 -3.95 0.79 18.48
CA ASP A 118 -4.77 -0.32 17.97
C ASP A 118 -4.36 -0.81 16.58
N VAL A 119 -3.74 0.03 15.75
CA VAL A 119 -3.15 -0.36 14.43
C VAL A 119 -2.26 -1.60 14.52
N PRO A 120 -1.22 -1.67 15.39
CA PRO A 120 -0.35 -2.84 15.46
C PRO A 120 -1.10 -4.10 15.93
N ARG A 121 -2.12 -3.96 16.79
CA ARG A 121 -2.95 -5.07 17.25
C ARG A 121 -3.83 -5.62 16.13
N VAL A 122 -4.44 -4.75 15.34
CA VAL A 122 -5.26 -5.13 14.18
C VAL A 122 -4.40 -5.76 13.09
N LEU A 123 -3.22 -5.20 12.83
CA LEU A 123 -2.22 -5.77 11.92
C LEU A 123 -1.78 -7.17 12.31
N ALA A 124 -1.43 -7.37 13.57
CA ALA A 124 -1.03 -8.67 14.07
C ALA A 124 -2.12 -9.73 13.88
N ARG A 125 -3.40 -9.31 13.90
CA ARG A 125 -4.54 -10.19 13.64
C ARG A 125 -4.70 -10.52 12.17
N GLU A 126 -4.60 -9.56 11.25
CA GLU A 126 -4.64 -9.83 9.80
C GLU A 126 -3.43 -10.65 9.33
N TRP A 127 -2.25 -10.41 9.90
CA TRP A 127 -1.05 -11.21 9.65
C TRP A 127 -1.25 -12.68 10.01
N ARG A 128 -1.91 -12.97 11.13
CA ARG A 128 -2.28 -14.34 11.51
C ARG A 128 -3.26 -14.98 10.53
N LYS A 129 -4.22 -14.23 9.98
CA LYS A 129 -5.14 -14.76 8.95
C LYS A 129 -4.40 -15.09 7.66
N LEU A 130 -3.48 -14.24 7.23
CA LEU A 130 -2.61 -14.49 6.08
C LEU A 130 -1.79 -15.77 6.28
N LEU A 131 -1.06 -15.87 7.40
CA LEU A 131 -0.29 -17.06 7.78
C LEU A 131 -1.11 -18.34 7.86
N TYR A 132 -2.37 -18.25 8.30
CA TYR A 132 -3.27 -19.40 8.35
C TYR A 132 -3.80 -19.80 6.95
N THR A 133 -3.96 -18.84 6.05
CA THR A 133 -4.51 -19.08 4.70
C THR A 133 -3.43 -19.49 3.70
N LEU A 134 -2.19 -19.01 3.88
CA LEU A 134 -1.03 -19.31 3.03
C LEU A 134 -0.79 -20.82 2.82
N PRO A 135 -0.73 -21.68 3.86
CA PRO A 135 -0.50 -23.11 3.66
C PRO A 135 -1.64 -23.78 2.87
N LYS A 136 -2.89 -23.30 3.03
CA LYS A 136 -4.02 -23.80 2.23
C LYS A 136 -3.90 -23.39 0.76
N ALA A 137 -3.53 -22.15 0.51
CA ALA A 137 -3.31 -21.63 -0.85
C ALA A 137 -2.17 -22.37 -1.55
N ILE A 138 -1.05 -22.63 -0.85
CA ILE A 138 0.06 -23.43 -1.37
C ILE A 138 -0.39 -24.86 -1.66
N GLY A 139 -1.15 -25.49 -0.75
CA GLY A 139 -1.71 -26.82 -0.99
C GLY A 139 -2.58 -26.86 -2.25
N LEU A 140 -3.45 -25.87 -2.44
CA LEU A 140 -4.29 -25.77 -3.63
C LEU A 140 -3.48 -25.52 -4.91
N PHE A 141 -2.47 -24.65 -4.83
CA PHE A 141 -1.56 -24.36 -5.95
C PHE A 141 -0.79 -25.60 -6.40
N LEU A 142 -0.31 -26.41 -5.44
CA LEU A 142 0.35 -27.69 -5.72
C LEU A 142 -0.59 -28.71 -6.36
N LEU A 143 -1.86 -28.75 -5.94
CA LEU A 143 -2.88 -29.61 -6.55
C LEU A 143 -3.17 -29.20 -8.00
N LEU A 144 -3.17 -27.91 -8.31
CA LEU A 144 -3.42 -27.37 -9.65
C LEU A 144 -2.28 -27.66 -10.64
N LEU A 145 -1.07 -27.95 -10.15
CA LEU A 145 0.07 -28.37 -10.97
C LEU A 145 0.02 -29.83 -11.42
N ILE A 146 -0.91 -30.63 -10.87
CA ILE A 146 -1.12 -32.03 -11.28
C ILE A 146 -2.12 -32.04 -12.44
N PRO A 147 -1.72 -32.37 -13.68
CA PRO A 147 -2.64 -32.38 -14.80
C PRO A 147 -3.59 -33.58 -14.69
N ALA A 148 -4.87 -33.29 -14.40
CA ALA A 148 -6.08 -34.16 -14.38
C ALA A 148 -7.04 -33.87 -13.21
N LEU A 149 -6.72 -32.89 -12.35
CA LEU A 149 -7.66 -32.21 -11.45
C LEU A 149 -7.99 -30.81 -11.98
#